data_AF-A0A8X6QFL8-F1
#
_entry.id   AF-A0A8X6QFL8-F1
#
_cell.length_a   1.000
_cell.length_b   1.000
_cell.length_c   1.000
_cell.angle_alpha   90.00
_cell.angle_beta   90.00
_cell.angle_gamma   90.00
#
_symmetry.space_group_name_H-M   'P 1'
#
loop_
_entity.id
_entity.type
_entity.pdbx_description
1 polymer ?
#
loop_
_entity_poly.entity_id
_entity_poly.type
_entity_poly.pdbx_seq_one_letter_code
_entity_poly.pdbx_strand_id
1 'polypeptide(L)' 'CDCGRYSKECRFDGLIRKCVCQEGYSDRLGTCAKCDCGRYSKECRFDGLIRKCVCQEGYS' A
#
# COMPACT_ATOMS: atom_id res chain seq x y z
N CYS A 1 7.71 10.42 -12.73
CA CYS A 1 7.41 9.17 -12.04
C CYS A 1 5.92 8.90 -12.20
N ASP A 2 5.54 7.76 -12.77
CA ASP A 2 4.13 7.34 -12.84
C ASP A 2 3.87 6.26 -11.79
N CYS A 3 2.96 6.54 -10.86
CA CYS A 3 2.52 5.64 -9.78
C CYS A 3 1.07 5.17 -9.99
N GLY A 4 0.50 5.47 -11.16
CA GLY A 4 -0.88 5.15 -11.49
C GLY A 4 -1.91 5.98 -10.73
N ARG A 5 -3.17 5.58 -10.85
CA ARG A 5 -4.28 6.23 -10.15
C ARG A 5 -4.18 6.02 -8.64
N TYR A 6 -4.75 6.95 -7.88
CA TYR A 6 -4.76 6.91 -6.41
C TYR A 6 -3.37 7.06 -5.75
N SER A 7 -2.35 7.49 -6.51
CA SER A 7 -1.12 8.02 -5.93
C SER A 7 -1.32 9.45 -5.47
N LYS A 8 -0.84 9.77 -4.28
CA LYS A 8 -0.73 11.15 -3.76
C LYS A 8 0.58 11.79 -4.20
N GLU A 9 1.66 11.02 -4.12
CA GLU A 9 3.01 11.50 -4.38
C GLU A 9 3.87 10.36 -4.88
N CYS A 10 4.92 10.69 -5.61
CA CYS A 10 6.00 9.78 -5.88
C CYS A 10 7.31 10.37 -5.38
N ARG A 11 8.06 9.57 -4.61
CA ARG A 11 9.37 9.93 -4.09
C ARG A 11 10.41 8.89 -4.48
N PHE A 12 11.66 9.32 -4.58
CA PHE A 12 12.79 8.42 -4.77
C PHE A 12 13.54 8.29 -3.44
N ASP A 13 13.76 7.05 -3.03
CA ASP A 13 14.61 6.69 -1.90
C ASP A 13 15.88 6.05 -2.47
N GLY A 14 16.85 6.92 -2.79
CA GLY A 14 17.99 6.56 -3.63
C GLY A 14 17.56 6.19 -5.05
N LEU A 15 17.89 4.97 -5.48
CA LEU A 15 17.49 4.42 -6.78
C LEU A 15 16.10 3.76 -6.77
N ILE A 16 15.48 3.63 -5.58
CA ILE A 16 14.19 2.96 -5.42
C ILE A 16 13.08 3.99 -5.49
N ARG A 17 12.17 3.81 -6.45
CA ARG A 17 10.95 4.59 -6.57
C ARG A 17 9.93 4.11 -5.54
N LYS A 18 9.42 5.01 -4.70
CA LYS A 18 8.34 4.75 -3.74
C LYS A 18 7.11 5.59 -4.08
N CYS A 19 5.98 4.94 -4.26
CA CYS A 19 4.70 5.61 -4.41
C CYS A 19 4.04 5.82 -3.05
N VAL A 20 3.60 7.05 -2.78
CA VAL A 20 2.74 7.36 -1.64
C VAL A 20 1.31 7.30 -2.14
N CYS A 21 0.53 6.37 -1.59
CA CYS A 21 -0.83 6.11 -2.04
C CYS A 21 -1.88 6.82 -1.17
N GLN A 22 -3.08 6.98 -1.73
CA GLN A 22 -4.24 7.46 -0.98
C GLN A 22 -4.63 6.50 0.14
N GLU A 23 -5.42 6.99 1.09
CA GLU A 23 -5.92 6.14 2.17
C GLU A 23 -6.74 4.98 1.59
N GLY A 24 -6.53 3.76 2.10
CA GLY A 24 -7.10 2.53 1.54
C GLY A 24 -6.38 2.00 0.28
N TYR A 25 -5.29 2.63 -0.15
CA TYR A 25 -4.41 2.16 -1.22
C TYR A 25 -2.99 1.98 -0.71
N SER A 26 -2.26 1.02 -1.31
CA SER A 26 -0.87 0.73 -0.97
C SER A 26 -0.07 0.46 -2.24
N ASP A 27 1.26 0.68 -2.18
CA ASP A 27 2.13 0.41 -3.31
C ASP A 27 2.14 -1.10 -3.60
N ARG A 28 1.81 -1.45 -4.83
CA ARG A 28 1.89 -2.78 -5.39
C ARG A 28 2.70 -2.71 -6.66
N LEU A 29 3.96 -3.13 -6.56
CA LEU A 29 4.89 -3.19 -7.70
C LEU A 29 5.04 -1.83 -8.41
N GLY A 30 5.06 -0.73 -7.64
CA GLY A 30 5.22 0.61 -8.17
C GLY A 30 3.95 1.25 -8.73
N THR A 31 2.78 0.73 -8.37
CA THR A 31 1.47 1.37 -8.62
C THR A 31 0.60 1.31 -7.37
N CYS A 32 -0.28 2.29 -7.18
CA CYS A 32 -1.20 2.26 -6.04
C CYS A 32 -2.39 1.33 -6.32
N ALA A 33 -2.50 0.24 -5.55
CA ALA A 33 -3.60 -0.71 -5.62
C ALA A 33 -4.43 -0.66 -4.34
N LYS A 34 -5.74 -0.91 -4.46
CA LYS A 34 -6.65 -0.93 -3.30
C LYS A 34 -6.17 -1.99 -2.31
N CYS A 35 -5.93 -1.57 -1.08
CA CYS A 35 -5.44 -2.41 0.00
C CYS A 35 -6.46 -2.33 1.15
N ASP A 36 -7.43 -3.24 1.10
CA ASP A 36 -8.50 -3.35 2.09
C ASP A 36 -8.40 -4.68 2.83
N CYS A 37 -8.26 -4.60 4.15
CA CYS A 37 -8.16 -5.73 5.08
C CYS A 37 -9.33 -5.76 6.08
N GLY A 38 -10.37 -4.97 5.84
CA GLY A 38 -11.55 -4.90 6.70
C GLY A 38 -11.42 -3.99 7.92
N ARG A 39 -12.52 -3.86 8.66
CA ARG A 39 -12.74 -2.86 9.73
C ARG A 39 -11.76 -2.94 10.91
N TYR A 40 -11.21 -4.11 11.19
CA TYR A 40 -10.28 -4.34 12.30
C TYR A 40 -8.83 -4.46 11.85
N SER A 41 -8.55 -4.05 10.61
CA SER A 41 -7.17 -3.91 10.14
C SER A 41 -6.57 -2.59 10.63
N LYS A 42 -5.34 -2.66 11.16
CA LYS A 42 -4.49 -1.53 11.51
C LYS A 42 -3.70 -1.04 10.30
N GLU A 43 -3.24 -1.98 9.48
CA GLU A 43 -2.41 -1.68 8.32
C GLU A 43 -2.67 -2.67 7.18
N CYS A 44 -2.58 -2.19 5.95
CA CYS A 44 -2.57 -3.02 4.75
C CYS A 44 -1.39 -2.64 3.87
N ARG A 45 -0.58 -3.64 3.48
CA ARG A 45 0.55 -3.46 2.56
C ARG A 45 0.66 -4.63 1.60
N PHE A 46 1.22 -4.37 0.42
CA PHE A 46 1.62 -5.45 -0.49
C PHE A 46 3.08 -5.83 -0.26
N ASP A 47 3.33 -7.13 -0.29
CA ASP A 47 4.66 -7.72 -0.39
C ASP A 47 4.71 -8.48 -1.73
N GLY A 48 5.14 -7.77 -2.76
CA GLY A 48 5.01 -8.21 -4.15
C GLY A 48 3.55 -8.41 -4.57
N LEU A 49 3.15 -9.66 -4.82
CA LEU A 49 1.78 -10.01 -5.18
C LEU A 49 0.90 -10.33 -3.98
N ILE A 50 1.49 -10.53 -2.80
CA ILE A 50 0.79 -10.95 -1.59
C ILE A 50 0.32 -9.71 -0.83
N ARG A 51 -0.96 -9.68 -0.45
CA ARG A 51 -1.49 -8.66 0.45
C ARG A 51 -1.25 -9.11 1.90
N LYS A 52 -0.56 -8.27 2.67
CA LYS A 52 -0.35 -8.44 4.11
C LYS A 52 -1.23 -7.47 4.88
N CYS A 53 -1.98 -8.02 5.82
CA CYS A 53 -2.83 -7.29 6.73
C CYS A 53 -2.20 -7.36 8.12
N VAL A 54 -2.14 -6.22 8.81
CA VAL A 54 -1.90 -6.20 10.25
C VAL A 54 -3.23 -5.92 10.90
N CYS A 55 -3.74 -6.88 11.67
CA CYS A 55 -5.03 -6.77 12.35
C CYS A 55 -4.85 -6.28 13.79
N GLN A 56 -5.93 -5.77 14.38
CA GLN A 56 -5.99 -5.55 15.82
C GLN A 56 -5.86 -6.89 16.57
N GLU A 57 -5.42 -6.83 17.82
CA GLU A 57 -5.27 -8.02 18.66
C GLU A 57 -6.63 -8.74 18.80
N GLY A 58 -6.64 -10.06 18.66
CA GLY A 58 -7.86 -10.86 18.65
C GLY A 58 -8.58 -10.96 17.29
N TYR A 59 -8.05 -10.33 16.24
CA TYR A 59 -8.57 -10.44 14.87
C TYR A 59 -7.51 -11.06 13.94
N SER A 60 -7.93 -11.92 13.01
CA SER A 60 -7.08 -12.58 11.99
C SER A 60 -7.62 -12.36 10.59
#